data_AF-A0A956X3S8-F1
#
_entry.id   AF-A0A956X3S8-F1
#
_cell.length_a   1.000
_cell.length_b   1.000
_cell.length_c   1.000
_cell.angle_alpha   90.00
_cell.angle_beta   90.00
_cell.angle_gamma   90.00
#
_symmetry.space_group_name_H-M   'P 1'
#
loop_
_entity.id
_entity.type
_entity.pdbx_description
1 polymer ?
#
loop_
_entity_poly.entity_id
_entity_poly.type
_entity_poly.pdbx_seq_one_letter_code
_entity_poly.pdbx_strand_id
1 'polypeptide(L)'
;MNPVSGLAGKRIVVTRAAEQAGDLDELLRERGATPLPYPCIAIAVPEDAAPLDEALRGLAAGGYDWLVLTSRNAVAILAERLDALDLAPLAGGS
;
A
#
# COMPACT_ATOMS: atom_id res chain seq x y z
N MET A 1 1.28 28.71 12.43
CA MET A 1 1.10 28.38 11.00
C MET A 1 -0.30 28.82 10.61
N ASN A 2 -0.45 29.66 9.59
CA ASN A 2 -1.78 30.12 9.12
C ASN A 2 -2.53 28.93 8.48
N PRO A 3 -3.80 28.67 8.84
CA PRO A 3 -4.58 27.67 8.12
C PRO A 3 -4.85 28.24 6.73
N VAL A 4 -4.18 27.69 5.71
CA VAL A 4 -4.45 28.07 4.33
C VAL A 4 -5.83 27.52 3.99
N SER A 5 -6.86 28.35 4.08
CA SER A 5 -8.26 28.03 3.76
C SER A 5 -8.48 27.92 2.24
N GLY A 6 -7.55 27.31 1.51
CA GLY A 6 -7.51 27.31 0.05
C GLY A 6 -8.59 26.47 -0.61
N LEU A 7 -9.28 25.60 0.14
CA LEU A 7 -10.28 24.67 -0.39
C LEU A 7 -11.68 24.83 0.23
N ALA A 8 -11.93 25.94 0.93
CA ALA A 8 -13.21 26.22 1.56
C ALA A 8 -14.38 26.07 0.58
N GLY A 9 -15.37 25.24 0.94
CA GLY A 9 -16.58 25.00 0.15
C GLY A 9 -16.39 24.15 -1.10
N LYS A 10 -15.18 23.64 -1.38
CA LYS A 10 -14.93 22.74 -2.52
C LYS A 10 -15.38 21.32 -2.16
N ARG A 11 -16.02 20.65 -3.13
CA ARG A 11 -16.32 19.22 -3.07
C ARG A 11 -15.31 18.48 -3.93
N ILE A 12 -14.57 17.54 -3.36
CA ILE A 12 -13.43 16.90 -4.02
C ILE A 12 -13.68 15.40 -4.06
N VAL A 13 -13.71 14.83 -5.27
CA VAL A 13 -13.81 13.38 -5.45
C VAL A 13 -12.45 12.75 -5.15
N VAL A 14 -12.45 11.75 -4.27
CA VAL A 14 -11.27 11.01 -3.86
C VAL A 14 -11.35 9.60 -4.42
N THR A 15 -10.45 9.29 -5.37
CA THR A 15 -10.46 8.02 -6.12
C THR A 15 -9.52 6.95 -5.56
N ARG A 16 -8.81 7.26 -4.48
CA ARG A 16 -7.94 6.30 -3.79
C ARG A 16 -8.75 5.15 -3.19
N ALA A 17 -8.11 4.01 -3.00
CA ALA A 17 -8.68 2.89 -2.25
C ALA A 17 -9.16 3.41 -0.87
N ALA A 18 -10.32 2.94 -0.42
CA ALA A 18 -10.99 3.46 0.78
C ALA A 18 -10.09 3.42 2.02
N GLU A 19 -9.34 2.33 2.20
CA GLU A 19 -8.38 2.13 3.29
C GLU A 19 -7.18 3.10 3.26
N GLN A 20 -6.91 3.72 2.11
CA GLN A 20 -5.78 4.61 1.87
C GLN A 20 -6.20 6.09 1.73
N ALA A 21 -7.50 6.37 1.78
CA ALA A 21 -8.07 7.70 1.58
C ALA A 21 -8.14 8.53 2.88
N GLY A 22 -8.10 7.89 4.06
CA GLY A 22 -8.31 8.53 5.36
C GLY A 22 -7.48 9.80 5.60
N ASP A 23 -6.15 9.67 5.53
CA ASP A 23 -5.22 10.80 5.74
C ASP A 23 -5.47 11.95 4.75
N LEU A 24 -5.78 11.61 3.49
CA LEU A 24 -6.07 12.62 2.47
C LEU A 24 -7.39 13.33 2.76
N ASP A 25 -8.42 12.58 3.13
CA ASP A 25 -9.73 13.12 3.48
C ASP A 25 -9.63 14.09 4.68
N GLU A 26 -8.85 13.74 5.70
CA GLU A 26 -8.59 14.61 6.85
C GLU A 26 -7.90 15.90 6.41
N LEU A 27 -6.81 15.81 5.64
CA LEU A 27 -6.09 16.99 5.13
C LEU A 27 -6.96 17.91 4.26
N LEU A 28 -7.93 17.35 3.54
CA LEU A 28 -8.92 18.08 2.76
C LEU A 28 -9.95 18.78 3.66
N ARG A 29 -10.46 18.09 4.68
CA ARG A 29 -11.39 18.67 5.67
C ARG A 29 -10.74 19.81 6.45
N GLU A 30 -9.49 19.65 6.88
CA GLU A 30 -8.71 20.69 7.55
C GLU A 30 -8.55 21.96 6.70
N ARG A 31 -8.59 21.83 5.37
CA ARG A 31 -8.52 22.95 4.41
C ARG A 31 -9.89 23.49 4.00
N GLY A 32 -10.97 23.02 4.63
CA GLY A 32 -12.34 23.47 4.41
C GLY A 32 -13.07 22.82 3.23
N ALA A 33 -12.50 21.75 2.66
CA ALA A 33 -13.17 20.98 1.61
C ALA A 33 -14.07 19.88 2.17
N THR A 34 -14.95 19.38 1.30
CA THR A 34 -15.76 18.17 1.52
C THR A 34 -15.24 17.05 0.61
N PRO A 35 -14.52 16.05 1.15
CA PRO A 35 -14.14 14.86 0.40
C PRO A 35 -15.38 14.03 0.04
N LEU A 36 -15.40 13.48 -1.17
CA LEU A 36 -16.41 12.55 -1.67
C LEU A 36 -15.69 11.25 -2.06
N PRO A 37 -15.79 10.18 -1.26
CA PRO A 37 -15.13 8.93 -1.56
C PRO A 37 -15.73 8.29 -2.82
N TYR A 38 -14.87 7.92 -3.75
CA TYR A 38 -15.21 7.19 -4.98
C TYR A 38 -14.07 6.24 -5.35
N PRO A 39 -13.81 5.19 -4.55
CA PRO A 39 -12.67 4.31 -4.76
C PRO A 39 -12.75 3.61 -6.12
N CYS A 40 -11.77 3.86 -6.99
CA CYS A 40 -11.73 3.26 -8.34
C CYS A 40 -10.82 2.03 -8.43
N ILE A 41 -10.01 1.78 -7.39
CA ILE A 41 -9.05 0.69 -7.33
C ILE A 41 -9.14 0.00 -5.97
N ALA A 42 -8.90 -1.31 -5.97
CA ALA A 42 -8.77 -2.13 -4.78
C ALA A 42 -7.43 -2.86 -4.82
N ILE A 43 -6.88 -3.13 -3.64
CA ILE A 43 -5.72 -4.00 -3.50
C ILE A 43 -6.26 -5.38 -3.17
N ALA A 44 -5.91 -6.36 -3.98
CA ALA A 44 -6.30 -7.75 -3.78
C ALA A 44 -5.08 -8.64 -4.01
N VAL A 45 -5.05 -9.76 -3.29
CA VAL A 45 -4.10 -10.84 -3.58
C VAL A 45 -4.47 -11.44 -4.94
N PRO A 46 -3.49 -11.74 -5.81
CA PRO A 46 -3.76 -12.41 -7.08
C PRO A 46 -4.44 -13.77 -6.83
N GLU A 47 -5.31 -14.19 -7.76
CA GLU A 47 -6.02 -15.48 -7.67
C GLU A 47 -5.06 -16.67 -7.60
N ASP A 48 -3.92 -16.56 -8.28
CA ASP A 48 -2.82 -17.50 -8.19
C ASP A 48 -1.58 -16.84 -7.60
N ALA A 49 -1.21 -17.27 -6.39
CA ALA A 49 -0.01 -16.82 -5.70
C ALA A 49 1.23 -17.70 -5.99
N ALA A 50 1.09 -18.81 -6.71
CA ALA A 50 2.18 -19.77 -6.92
C ALA A 50 3.46 -19.14 -7.52
N PRO A 51 3.39 -18.23 -8.52
CA PRO A 51 4.59 -17.58 -9.04
C PRO A 51 5.32 -16.72 -8.00
N LEU A 52 4.56 -16.04 -7.14
CA LEU A 52 5.13 -15.25 -6.05
C LEU A 52 5.77 -16.17 -5.00
N ASP A 53 5.09 -17.24 -4.62
CA ASP A 53 5.60 -18.20 -3.63
C ASP A 53 6.88 -18.89 -4.12
N GLU A 54 6.96 -19.25 -5.40
CA GLU A 54 8.18 -19.81 -6.01
C GLU A 54 9.33 -18.80 -5.97
N ALA A 55 9.07 -17.54 -6.35
CA ALA A 55 10.07 -16.48 -6.28
C ALA A 55 10.55 -16.23 -4.84
N LEU A 56 9.65 -16.25 -3.85
CA LEU A 56 9.99 -16.10 -2.43
C LEU A 56 10.86 -17.26 -1.92
N ARG A 57 10.56 -18.50 -2.31
CA ARG A 57 11.43 -19.65 -2.00
C ARG A 57 12.80 -19.51 -2.66
N GLY A 58 12.85 -19.07 -3.92
CA GLY A 58 14.10 -18.79 -4.63
C GLY A 58 14.93 -17.71 -3.94
N LEU A 59 14.29 -16.64 -3.48
CA LEU A 59 14.92 -15.57 -2.70
C LEU A 59 15.47 -16.09 -1.37
N ALA A 60 14.68 -16.87 -0.62
CA ALA A 60 15.12 -17.48 0.63
C ALA A 60 16.29 -18.46 0.45
N ALA A 61 16.37 -19.12 -0.72
CA ALA A 61 17.48 -19.99 -1.11
C ALA A 61 18.72 -19.24 -1.62
N GLY A 62 18.71 -17.90 -1.66
CA GLY A 62 19.83 -17.08 -2.16
C GLY A 62 19.90 -17.00 -3.69
N GLY A 63 18.82 -17.31 -4.40
CA GLY A 63 18.75 -17.24 -5.86
C GLY A 63 18.61 -15.82 -6.43
N TYR A 64 18.43 -14.82 -5.57
CA TYR A 64 18.38 -13.41 -5.95
C TYR A 64 19.25 -12.58 -5.00
N ASP A 65 20.08 -11.72 -5.57
CA ASP A 65 20.92 -10.79 -4.82
C ASP A 65 20.15 -9.52 -4.37
N TRP A 66 19.02 -9.20 -5.04
CA TRP A 66 18.27 -7.96 -4.82
C TRP A 66 16.77 -8.20 -4.83
N LEU A 67 16.05 -7.47 -3.95
CA LEU A 67 14.60 -7.32 -3.96
C LEU A 67 14.25 -5.84 -4.03
N VAL A 68 13.33 -5.46 -4.94
CA VAL A 68 12.87 -4.07 -5.09
C VAL A 68 11.39 -3.98 -4.75
N LEU A 69 11.04 -3.06 -3.83
CA LEU A 69 9.67 -2.81 -3.40
C LEU A 69 9.28 -1.37 -3.71
N THR A 70 8.25 -1.18 -4.52
CA THR A 70 7.82 0.15 -5.02
C THR A 70 6.56 0.68 -4.35
N SER A 71 5.92 -0.14 -3.50
CA SER A 71 4.66 0.19 -2.83
C SER A 71 4.61 -0.42 -1.43
N ARG A 72 4.01 0.30 -0.49
CA ARG A 72 3.71 -0.24 0.85
C ARG A 72 2.81 -1.47 0.80
N ASN A 73 1.94 -1.55 -0.20
CA ASN A 73 1.05 -2.70 -0.39
C ASN A 73 1.85 -3.96 -0.74
N ALA A 74 2.92 -3.82 -1.54
CA ALA A 74 3.79 -4.94 -1.86
C ALA A 74 4.50 -5.47 -0.60
N VAL A 75 4.96 -4.57 0.28
CA VAL A 75 5.58 -4.96 1.56
C VAL A 75 4.60 -5.79 2.41
N ALA A 76 3.36 -5.32 2.57
CA ALA A 76 2.35 -6.01 3.37
C ALA A 76 2.00 -7.39 2.80
N ILE A 77 1.74 -7.49 1.49
CA ILE A 77 1.43 -8.77 0.84
C ILE A 77 2.62 -9.72 0.96
N LEU A 78 3.85 -9.27 0.72
CA LEU A 78 5.02 -10.14 0.85
C LEU A 78 5.21 -10.66 2.27
N ALA A 79 5.01 -9.81 3.29
CA ALA A 79 5.09 -10.23 4.69
C ALA A 79 4.06 -11.34 4.99
N GLU A 80 2.81 -11.16 4.58
CA GLU A 80 1.76 -12.18 4.72
C GLU A 80 2.12 -13.48 4.00
N ARG A 81 2.69 -13.40 2.78
CA ARG A 81 3.11 -14.59 2.04
C ARG A 81 4.29 -15.31 2.67
N LEU A 82 5.28 -14.59 3.19
CA LEU A 82 6.42 -15.18 3.89
C LEU A 82 5.96 -15.97 5.12
N ASP A 83 5.07 -15.36 5.91
CA ASP A 83 4.47 -16.01 7.08
C ASP A 83 3.68 -17.27 6.68
N ALA A 84 2.86 -17.18 5.62
CA ALA A 84 2.07 -18.32 5.13
C ALA A 84 2.93 -19.48 4.57
N LEU A 85 4.17 -19.18 4.15
CA LEU A 85 5.13 -20.15 3.61
C LEU A 85 6.14 -20.66 4.65
N ASP A 86 6.06 -20.16 5.90
CA ASP A 86 7.05 -20.41 6.95
C ASP A 86 8.50 -20.09 6.51
N LEU A 87 8.64 -19.01 5.73
CA LEU A 87 9.94 -18.50 5.31
C LEU A 87 10.40 -17.43 6.29
N ALA A 88 11.68 -17.46 6.64
CA ALA A 88 12.26 -16.47 7.55
C ALA A 88 12.01 -15.05 7.01
N PRO A 89 11.78 -14.06 7.90
CA PRO A 89 11.69 -12.67 7.49
C PRO A 89 12.92 -12.31 6.66
N LEU A 90 12.72 -11.55 5.58
CA LEU A 90 13.81 -11.00 4.78
C LEU A 90 14.57 -9.99 5.64
N ALA A 91 15.43 -10.48 6.51
CA ALA A 91 16.31 -9.67 7.32
C ALA A 91 17.23 -8.95 6.34
N GLY A 92 17.10 -7.62 6.28
CA GLY A 92 18.10 -6.79 5.62
C GLY A 92 19.47 -7.16 6.19
N GLY A 93 20.40 -7.50 5.31
CA GLY A 93 21.80 -7.65 5.68
C GLY A 93 22.26 -6.45 6.52
N SER A 94 23.10 -6.74 7.52
CA SER A 94 23.73 -5.75 8.40
C SER A 94 24.38 -4.59 7.65
#